data_AF-A0A1D2MF86-F1
#
_entry.id   AF-A0A1D2MF86-F1
#
_cell.length_a   1.000
_cell.length_b   1.000
_cell.length_c   1.000
_cell.angle_alpha   90.00
_cell.angle_beta   90.00
_cell.angle_gamma   90.00
#
_symmetry.space_group_name_H-M   'P 1'
#
loop_
_entity.id
_entity.type
_entity.pdbx_description
1 polymer ?
#
loop_
_entity_poly.entity_id
_entity_poly.type
_entity_poly.pdbx_seq_one_letter_code
_entity_poly.pdbx_strand_id
1 'polypeptide(L)'
;MADNGEIAPQSSAGVFDDRLVNWFSRRAEWIRKTVVEPNQKKYPWYHRQFRRVPTIDQCYTDDWACRYEADQQYKRDRAVDSEIISILRYRMDDCVREEYPDHQRCFALKDAYEEAATNWFIKYGDLGGIHSVIDSYMKQKHRMLWERRHGPVGTGMKKNEFAAEADDH
;
A
#
# COMPACT_ATOMS: atom_id res chain seq x y z
N MET A 1 -13.48 -19.94 -18.08
CA MET A 1 -14.00 -20.02 -19.45
C MET A 1 -13.13 -19.11 -20.30
N ALA A 2 -12.30 -19.69 -21.17
CA ALA A 2 -11.57 -18.93 -22.17
C ALA A 2 -12.57 -18.60 -23.28
N ASP A 3 -12.96 -17.33 -23.37
CA ASP A 3 -13.69 -16.85 -24.53
C ASP A 3 -12.69 -16.82 -25.69
N ASN A 4 -12.79 -17.80 -26.58
CA ASN A 4 -12.09 -17.78 -27.86
C ASN A 4 -12.77 -16.71 -28.71
N GLY A 5 -12.45 -15.45 -28.42
CA GLY A 5 -12.95 -14.29 -29.13
C GLY A 5 -12.54 -14.37 -30.59
N GLU A 6 -13.51 -14.70 -31.43
CA GLU A 6 -13.45 -14.57 -32.88
C GLU A 6 -13.06 -13.12 -33.20
N ILE A 7 -11.85 -12.92 -33.73
CA ILE A 7 -11.38 -11.60 -34.15
C ILE A 7 -12.27 -11.20 -35.33
N ALA A 8 -13.23 -10.30 -35.10
CA ALA A 8 -14.10 -9.77 -36.14
C ALA A 8 -13.26 -9.25 -37.32
N PRO A 9 -13.69 -9.47 -38.59
CA PRO A 9 -12.92 -9.01 -39.75
C PRO A 9 -12.76 -7.49 -39.67
N GLN A 10 -11.50 -7.03 -39.70
CA GLN A 10 -11.16 -5.61 -39.58
C GLN A 10 -11.90 -4.80 -40.65
N SER A 11 -12.65 -3.79 -40.22
CA SER A 11 -13.25 -2.79 -41.11
C SER A 11 -12.14 -2.03 -41.87
N SER A 12 -12.46 -1.39 -43.00
CA SER A 12 -11.49 -0.60 -43.78
C SER A 12 -10.81 0.51 -42.95
N ALA A 13 -11.50 1.02 -41.92
CA ALA A 13 -10.94 1.93 -40.93
C ALA A 13 -9.89 1.25 -40.03
N GLY A 14 -10.13 0.02 -39.57
CA GLY A 14 -9.17 -0.75 -38.78
C GLY A 14 -7.88 -1.06 -39.55
N VAL A 15 -7.96 -1.34 -40.86
CA VAL A 15 -6.79 -1.58 -41.71
C VAL A 15 -5.94 -0.31 -41.93
N PHE A 16 -6.58 0.88 -41.94
CA PHE A 16 -5.87 2.15 -42.05
C PHE A 16 -5.20 2.56 -40.74
N ASP A 17 -5.90 2.39 -39.61
CA ASP A 17 -5.34 2.63 -38.27
C ASP A 17 -4.17 1.67 -38.00
N ASP A 18 -4.27 0.40 -38.37
CA ASP A 18 -3.18 -0.56 -38.27
C ASP A 18 -1.97 -0.15 -39.11
N ARG A 19 -2.18 0.47 -40.28
CA ARG A 19 -1.07 0.98 -41.12
C ARG A 19 -0.36 2.16 -40.47
N LEU A 20 -1.09 3.08 -39.83
CA LEU A 20 -0.51 4.22 -39.13
C LEU A 20 0.21 3.80 -37.85
N VAL A 21 -0.43 2.97 -37.02
CA VAL A 21 0.17 2.43 -35.79
C VAL A 21 1.44 1.65 -36.13
N ASN A 22 1.41 0.82 -37.18
CA ASN A 22 2.60 0.10 -37.64
C ASN A 22 3.71 1.02 -38.16
N TRP A 23 3.40 2.17 -38.75
CA TRP A 23 4.42 3.13 -39.17
C TRP A 23 5.15 3.75 -37.98
N PHE A 24 4.41 4.16 -36.94
CA PHE A 24 4.98 4.74 -35.73
C PHE A 24 5.69 3.70 -34.86
N SER A 25 5.08 2.53 -34.63
CA SER A 25 5.66 1.46 -33.81
C SER A 25 6.94 0.91 -34.43
N ARG A 26 6.98 0.70 -35.77
CA ARG A 26 8.20 0.28 -36.47
C ARG A 26 9.32 1.30 -36.35
N ARG A 27 9.00 2.59 -36.38
CA ARG A 27 10.00 3.64 -36.16
C ARG A 27 10.50 3.66 -34.72
N ALA A 28 9.61 3.53 -33.73
CA ALA A 28 9.99 3.45 -32.33
C ALA A 28 10.87 2.22 -32.04
N GLU A 29 10.52 1.06 -32.61
CA GLU A 29 11.33 -0.16 -32.54
C GLU A 29 12.70 0.01 -33.20
N TRP A 30 12.75 0.67 -34.37
CA TRP A 30 14.01 0.98 -35.03
C TRP A 30 14.90 1.81 -34.10
N ILE A 31 14.39 2.90 -33.52
CA ILE A 31 15.14 3.74 -32.56
C ILE A 31 15.62 2.91 -31.35
N ARG A 32 14.76 2.06 -30.79
CA ARG A 32 15.11 1.20 -29.65
C ARG A 32 16.30 0.30 -30.00
N LYS A 33 16.26 -0.37 -31.16
CA LYS A 33 17.27 -1.34 -31.59
C LYS A 33 18.56 -0.68 -32.08
N THR A 34 18.47 0.45 -32.79
CA THR A 34 19.65 1.07 -33.44
C THR A 34 20.34 2.12 -32.57
N VAL A 35 19.61 2.82 -31.70
CA VAL A 35 20.16 3.92 -30.88
C VAL A 35 20.23 3.55 -29.40
N VAL A 36 19.13 3.05 -28.83
CA VAL A 36 19.03 2.84 -27.37
C VAL A 36 19.80 1.61 -26.92
N GLU A 37 19.48 0.42 -27.46
CA GLU A 37 20.09 -0.85 -27.08
C GLU A 37 21.63 -0.87 -27.16
N PRO A 38 22.29 -0.39 -28.24
CA PRO A 38 23.76 -0.38 -28.31
C PRO A 38 24.40 0.66 -27.38
N ASN A 39 23.69 1.74 -27.05
CA ASN A 39 24.19 2.77 -26.14
C ASN A 39 23.85 2.47 -24.66
N GLN A 40 22.96 1.49 -24.41
CA GLN A 40 22.52 1.10 -23.07
C GLN A 40 23.55 0.18 -22.40
N LYS A 41 24.29 0.73 -21.44
CA LYS A 41 25.17 -0.07 -20.57
C LYS A 41 24.31 -0.96 -19.66
N LYS A 42 24.29 -2.27 -19.93
CA LYS A 42 23.64 -3.25 -19.05
C LYS A 42 24.57 -3.60 -17.90
N TYR A 43 24.20 -3.21 -16.69
CA TYR A 43 24.87 -3.61 -15.45
C TYR A 43 23.86 -4.28 -14.52
N PRO A 44 24.26 -5.33 -13.78
CA PRO A 44 23.37 -5.96 -12.82
C PRO A 44 23.14 -4.99 -11.65
N TRP A 45 21.88 -4.76 -11.31
CA TRP A 45 21.47 -4.08 -10.09
C TRP A 45 20.72 -5.08 -9.21
N TYR A 46 20.95 -4.99 -7.90
CA TYR A 46 20.33 -5.89 -6.92
C TYR A 46 19.45 -5.11 -5.97
N HIS A 47 18.36 -5.75 -5.54
CA HIS A 47 17.52 -5.20 -4.49
C HIS A 47 18.28 -5.21 -3.17
N ARG A 48 18.35 -4.05 -2.51
CA ARG A 48 18.98 -3.93 -1.20
C ARG A 48 18.14 -4.67 -0.15
N GLN A 49 18.76 -5.60 0.56
CA GLN A 49 18.14 -6.32 1.66
C GLN A 49 18.61 -5.73 2.98
N PHE A 50 17.66 -5.29 3.81
CA PHE A 50 17.93 -4.83 5.17
C PHE A 50 17.67 -5.95 6.17
N ARG A 51 18.63 -6.17 7.06
CA ARG A 51 18.46 -7.10 8.18
C ARG A 51 17.54 -6.45 9.23
N ARG A 52 16.79 -7.25 9.97
CA ARG A 52 15.98 -6.75 11.08
C ARG A 52 16.89 -6.35 12.25
N VAL A 53 16.55 -5.23 12.88
CA VAL A 53 17.16 -4.66 14.07
C VAL A 53 16.21 -4.94 15.26
N PRO A 54 16.68 -5.00 16.51
CA PRO A 54 15.79 -4.98 17.67
C PRO A 54 14.79 -3.82 17.62
N THR A 55 13.56 -4.10 18.04
CA THR A 55 12.47 -3.12 18.12
C THR A 55 12.58 -2.25 19.38
N ILE A 56 11.84 -1.14 19.42
CA ILE A 56 11.97 -0.12 20.47
C ILE A 56 11.66 -0.63 21.88
N ASP A 57 10.85 -1.68 22.01
CA ASP A 57 10.51 -2.35 23.27
C ASP A 57 11.68 -3.11 23.90
N GLN A 58 12.67 -3.51 23.09
CA GLN A 58 13.85 -4.25 23.54
C GLN A 58 15.03 -3.33 23.87
N CYS A 59 15.02 -2.10 23.35
CA CYS A 59 16.07 -1.12 23.60
C CYS A 59 15.94 -0.52 25.00
N TYR A 60 17.09 -0.24 25.64
CA TYR A 60 17.13 0.57 26.86
C TYR A 60 16.86 2.05 26.56
N THR A 61 16.47 2.81 27.58
CA THR A 61 16.09 4.22 27.43
C THR A 61 17.28 5.15 27.17
N ASP A 62 18.45 4.78 27.69
CA ASP A 62 19.73 5.49 27.60
C ASP A 62 20.55 5.11 26.36
N ASP A 63 20.30 3.94 25.76
CA ASP A 63 20.94 3.52 24.52
C ASP A 63 20.36 4.25 23.30
N TRP A 64 21.01 5.34 22.91
CA TRP A 64 20.62 6.14 21.74
C TRP A 64 20.90 5.42 20.41
N ALA A 65 21.88 4.52 20.35
CA ALA A 65 22.24 3.81 19.12
C ALA A 65 21.15 2.78 18.76
N CYS A 66 20.72 1.96 19.73
CA CYS A 66 19.61 1.02 19.54
C CYS A 66 18.32 1.75 19.13
N ARG A 67 17.99 2.86 19.82
CA ARG A 67 16.82 3.68 19.50
C ARG A 67 16.89 4.28 18.09
N TYR A 68 18.07 4.73 17.66
CA TYR A 68 18.28 5.28 16.33
C TYR A 68 18.10 4.20 15.26
N GLU A 69 18.70 3.02 15.42
CA GLU A 69 18.56 1.93 14.45
C GLU A 69 17.11 1.44 14.34
N ALA A 70 16.41 1.32 15.48
CA ALA A 70 14.98 0.98 15.53
C ALA A 70 14.12 2.03 14.82
N ASP A 71 14.40 3.32 15.02
CA ASP A 71 13.70 4.41 14.33
C ASP A 71 13.94 4.42 12.82
N GLN A 72 15.16 4.10 12.38
CA GLN A 72 15.48 3.94 10.96
C GLN A 72 14.76 2.74 10.35
N GLN A 73 14.63 1.62 11.08
CA GLN A 73 13.82 0.49 10.62
C GLN A 73 12.35 0.89 10.50
N TYR A 74 11.80 1.54 11.54
CA TYR A 74 10.42 2.03 11.54
C TYR A 74 10.11 2.93 10.34
N LYS A 75 11.00 3.89 10.02
CA LYS A 75 10.85 4.78 8.85
C LYS A 75 10.81 4.01 7.52
N ARG A 76 11.65 2.98 7.38
CA ARG A 76 11.67 2.12 6.18
C ARG A 76 10.40 1.29 6.08
N ASP A 77 9.98 0.68 7.18
CA ASP A 77 8.76 -0.13 7.20
C ASP A 77 7.52 0.74 6.93
N ARG A 78 7.48 1.99 7.44
CA ARG A 78 6.42 2.97 7.10
C ARG A 78 6.41 3.32 5.62
N ALA A 79 7.56 3.53 5.00
CA ALA A 79 7.64 3.79 3.57
C ALA A 79 7.11 2.60 2.75
N VAL A 80 7.50 1.37 3.11
CA VAL A 80 7.00 0.14 2.49
C VAL A 80 5.48 0.02 2.64
N ASP A 81 4.94 0.21 3.86
CA ASP A 81 3.50 0.14 4.12
C ASP A 81 2.71 1.19 3.33
N SER A 82 3.32 2.35 3.07
CA SER A 82 2.71 3.42 2.27
C SER A 82 2.67 3.05 0.78
N GLU A 83 3.72 2.41 0.25
CA GLU A 83 3.74 1.88 -1.11
C GLU A 83 2.77 0.69 -1.30
N ILE A 84 2.57 -0.14 -0.28
CA ILE A 84 1.58 -1.23 -0.33
C ILE A 84 0.18 -0.67 -0.61
N ILE A 85 -0.19 0.42 0.06
CA ILE A 85 -1.49 1.08 -0.14
C ILE A 85 -1.57 1.71 -1.53
N SER A 86 -0.49 2.37 -1.98
CA SER A 86 -0.41 2.91 -3.34
C SER A 86 -0.67 1.82 -4.39
N ILE A 87 -0.04 0.64 -4.24
CA ILE A 87 -0.24 -0.49 -5.15
C ILE A 87 -1.69 -0.98 -5.12
N LEU A 88 -2.31 -1.11 -3.95
CA LEU A 88 -3.71 -1.53 -3.82
C LEU A 88 -4.66 -0.51 -4.46
N ARG A 89 -4.37 0.78 -4.29
CA ARG A 89 -5.12 1.87 -4.93
C ARG A 89 -5.03 1.78 -6.45
N TYR A 90 -3.83 1.62 -7.01
CA TYR A 90 -3.66 1.47 -8.46
C TYR A 90 -4.44 0.28 -9.02
N ARG A 91 -4.41 -0.86 -8.32
CA ARG A 91 -5.18 -2.05 -8.72
C ARG A 91 -6.69 -1.81 -8.72
N MET A 92 -7.19 -1.11 -7.72
CA MET A 92 -8.59 -0.72 -7.66
C MET A 92 -8.95 0.23 -8.81
N ASP A 93 -8.15 1.28 -9.03
CA ASP A 93 -8.37 2.27 -10.09
C ASP A 93 -8.29 1.64 -11.49
N ASP A 94 -7.37 0.69 -11.69
CA ASP A 94 -7.23 -0.06 -12.95
C ASP A 94 -8.44 -0.95 -13.20
N CYS A 95 -8.91 -1.68 -12.18
CA CYS A 95 -10.11 -2.50 -12.30
C CYS A 95 -11.34 -1.67 -12.67
N VAL A 96 -11.55 -0.54 -11.98
CA VAL A 96 -12.69 0.36 -12.23
C VAL A 96 -12.65 0.93 -13.65
N ARG A 97 -11.47 1.16 -14.21
CA ARG A 97 -11.29 1.69 -15.56
C ARG A 97 -11.62 0.66 -16.64
N GLU A 98 -11.16 -0.59 -16.47
CA GLU A 98 -11.36 -1.65 -17.47
C GLU A 98 -12.78 -2.23 -17.44
N GLU A 99 -13.39 -2.37 -16.26
CA GLU A 99 -14.72 -2.96 -16.10
C GLU A 99 -15.86 -1.92 -16.19
N TYR A 100 -15.57 -0.65 -16.50
CA TYR A 100 -16.61 0.37 -16.65
C TYR A 100 -17.57 0.00 -17.79
N PRO A 101 -18.91 -0.04 -17.59
CA PRO A 101 -19.69 0.53 -16.47
C PRO A 101 -19.95 -0.41 -15.26
N ASP A 102 -19.67 -1.70 -15.39
CA ASP A 102 -19.96 -2.76 -14.40
C ASP A 102 -18.88 -2.87 -13.29
N HIS A 103 -18.61 -1.76 -12.61
CA HIS A 103 -17.59 -1.64 -11.55
C HIS A 103 -17.83 -2.55 -10.30
N GLN A 104 -18.98 -3.21 -10.19
CA GLN A 104 -19.31 -4.09 -9.06
C GLN A 104 -18.35 -5.27 -8.92
N ARG A 105 -17.73 -5.71 -10.03
CA ARG A 105 -16.71 -6.77 -10.02
C ARG A 105 -15.46 -6.39 -9.23
N CYS A 106 -15.21 -5.09 -9.05
CA CYS A 106 -14.03 -4.57 -8.38
C CYS A 106 -14.17 -4.44 -6.85
N PHE A 107 -15.33 -4.77 -6.27
CA PHE A 107 -15.57 -4.57 -4.83
C PHE A 107 -14.57 -5.32 -3.94
N ALA A 108 -14.14 -6.53 -4.31
CA ALA A 108 -13.13 -7.25 -3.55
C ALA A 108 -11.79 -6.49 -3.44
N LEU A 109 -11.39 -5.77 -4.50
CA LEU A 109 -10.17 -4.94 -4.49
C LEU A 109 -10.35 -3.68 -3.67
N LYS A 110 -11.55 -3.10 -3.70
CA LYS A 110 -11.91 -1.95 -2.89
C LYS A 110 -11.87 -2.31 -1.39
N ASP A 111 -12.47 -3.42 -1.00
CA ASP A 111 -12.49 -3.89 0.39
C ASP A 111 -11.06 -4.13 0.90
N ALA A 112 -10.20 -4.77 0.09
CA ALA A 112 -8.80 -4.97 0.43
C ALA A 112 -8.01 -3.66 0.59
N TYR A 113 -8.31 -2.65 -0.24
CA TYR A 113 -7.73 -1.31 -0.11
C TYR A 113 -8.21 -0.61 1.17
N GLU A 114 -9.52 -0.66 1.47
CA GLU A 114 -10.08 -0.04 2.67
C GLU A 114 -9.56 -0.70 3.95
N GLU A 115 -9.43 -2.02 3.98
CA GLU A 115 -8.81 -2.74 5.10
C GLU A 115 -7.33 -2.36 5.27
N ALA A 116 -6.56 -2.28 4.17
CA ALA A 116 -5.16 -1.87 4.25
C ALA A 116 -5.00 -0.41 4.69
N ALA A 117 -5.86 0.49 4.19
CA ALA A 117 -5.84 1.90 4.53
C ALA A 117 -6.21 2.12 6.01
N THR A 118 -7.21 1.41 6.52
CA THR A 118 -7.59 1.45 7.94
C THR A 118 -6.47 0.91 8.84
N ASN A 119 -5.85 -0.22 8.48
CA ASN A 119 -4.70 -0.78 9.21
C ASN A 119 -3.50 0.18 9.25
N TRP A 120 -3.21 0.86 8.14
CA TRP A 120 -2.17 1.87 8.09
C TRP A 120 -2.50 3.09 8.94
N PHE A 121 -3.74 3.57 8.91
CA PHE A 121 -4.17 4.69 9.73
C PHE A 121 -4.14 4.35 11.22
N ILE A 122 -4.51 3.12 11.60
CA ILE A 122 -4.38 2.64 12.98
C ILE A 122 -2.92 2.71 13.43
N LYS A 123 -1.96 2.32 12.58
CA LYS A 123 -0.53 2.32 12.92
C LYS A 123 0.11 3.72 12.92
N TYR A 124 -0.20 4.55 11.92
CA TYR A 124 0.54 5.79 11.62
C TYR A 124 -0.29 7.08 11.68
N GLY A 125 -1.62 6.98 11.71
CA GLY A 125 -2.54 8.12 11.77
C GLY A 125 -2.39 8.91 13.07
N ASP A 126 -2.78 10.19 13.07
CA ASP A 126 -2.83 11.09 14.24
C ASP A 126 -1.52 11.32 15.01
N LEU A 127 -0.40 10.77 14.54
CA LEU A 127 0.93 10.97 15.14
C LEU A 127 1.59 12.30 14.72
N GLY A 128 0.96 13.06 13.82
CA GLY A 128 1.53 14.27 13.23
C GLY A 128 2.54 14.01 12.11
N GLY A 129 3.04 15.08 11.48
CA GLY A 129 3.93 15.00 10.31
C GLY A 129 5.33 14.46 10.63
N ILE A 130 5.86 14.78 11.81
CA ILE A 130 7.16 14.32 12.31
C ILE A 130 6.91 13.49 13.56
N HIS A 131 7.03 12.17 13.43
CA HIS A 131 6.89 11.24 14.54
C HIS A 131 7.93 10.14 14.47
N SER A 132 8.28 9.63 15.64
CA SER A 132 9.29 8.60 15.84
C SER A 132 8.66 7.24 16.09
N VAL A 133 9.49 6.20 16.16
CA VAL A 133 9.09 4.86 16.62
C VAL A 133 8.52 4.86 18.05
N ILE A 134 8.88 5.84 18.88
CA ILE A 134 8.40 5.92 20.27
C ILE A 134 6.94 6.36 20.28
N ASP A 135 6.57 7.31 19.43
CA ASP A 135 5.20 7.84 19.37
C ASP A 135 4.23 6.76 18.87
N SER A 136 4.63 5.99 17.85
CA SER A 136 3.84 4.86 17.36
C SER A 136 3.73 3.74 18.39
N TYR A 137 4.80 3.48 19.16
CA TYR A 137 4.77 2.52 20.27
C TYR A 137 3.84 2.97 21.41
N MET A 138 3.84 4.26 21.77
CA MET A 138 2.91 4.79 22.77
C MET A 138 1.45 4.74 22.29
N LYS A 139 1.19 4.97 21.00
CA LYS A 139 -0.13 4.77 20.38
C LYS A 139 -0.58 3.31 20.48
N GLN A 140 0.31 2.37 20.15
CA GLN A 140 0.04 0.93 20.27
C GLN A 140 -0.30 0.56 21.73
N LYS A 141 0.49 1.05 22.68
CA LYS A 141 0.26 0.84 24.11
C LYS A 141 -1.09 1.41 24.57
N HIS A 142 -1.45 2.60 24.11
CA HIS A 142 -2.75 3.21 24.40
C HIS A 142 -3.91 2.32 23.90
N ARG A 143 -3.81 1.82 22.66
CA ARG A 143 -4.80 0.88 22.10
C ARG A 143 -4.91 -0.39 22.95
N MET A 144 -3.79 -1.02 23.31
CA MET A 144 -3.79 -2.23 24.13
C MET A 144 -4.42 -2.00 25.51
N LEU A 145 -4.14 -0.85 26.14
CA LEU A 145 -4.76 -0.48 27.41
C LEU A 145 -6.27 -0.25 27.28
N TRP A 146 -6.72 0.32 26.17
CA TRP A 146 -8.14 0.50 25.87
C TRP A 146 -8.84 -0.84 25.61
N GLU A 147 -8.26 -1.72 24.80
CA GLU A 147 -8.79 -3.06 24.53
C GLU A 147 -8.89 -3.92 25.79
N ARG A 148 -7.98 -3.73 26.75
CA ARG A 148 -8.07 -4.37 28.07
C ARG A 148 -9.27 -3.90 28.89
N ARG A 149 -9.71 -2.64 28.72
CA ARG A 149 -10.82 -2.06 29.50
C ARG A 149 -12.17 -2.29 28.85
N HIS A 150 -12.26 -2.09 27.53
CA HIS A 150 -13.51 -2.04 26.77
C HIS A 150 -13.60 -3.10 25.67
N GLY A 151 -12.48 -3.76 25.34
CA GLY A 151 -12.40 -4.71 24.25
C GLY A 151 -12.72 -6.16 24.65
N PRO A 152 -12.79 -7.07 23.66
CA PRO A 152 -13.17 -8.46 23.87
C PRO A 152 -12.08 -9.30 24.56
N VAL A 153 -10.84 -8.81 24.61
CA VAL A 153 -9.67 -9.53 25.13
C VAL A 153 -9.44 -9.27 26.64
N GLY A 154 -10.05 -8.22 27.18
CA GLY A 154 -9.85 -7.81 28.58
C GLY A 154 -10.83 -8.47 29.55
N THR A 155 -10.40 -8.68 30.80
CA THR A 155 -11.25 -9.12 31.93
C THR A 155 -12.24 -8.06 32.42
N GLY A 156 -12.39 -6.94 31.69
CA GLY A 156 -13.47 -5.96 31.80
C GLY A 156 -13.52 -5.17 33.11
N MET A 157 -13.33 -3.84 33.03
CA MET A 157 -13.97 -2.98 34.02
C MET A 157 -15.49 -3.10 33.77
N LYS A 158 -16.21 -3.50 34.82
CA LYS A 158 -17.63 -3.86 34.78
C LYS A 158 -18.49 -2.71 34.25
N LYS A 159 -19.56 -3.10 33.54
CA LYS A 159 -20.73 -2.42 32.95
C LYS A 159 -21.36 -1.18 33.66
N ASN A 160 -20.73 -0.53 34.63
CA ASN A 160 -21.44 0.38 35.53
C ASN A 160 -21.18 1.89 35.30
N GLU A 161 -20.35 2.30 34.34
CA GLU A 161 -20.07 3.74 34.12
C GLU A 161 -20.86 4.35 32.95
N PHE A 162 -21.08 3.61 31.85
CA PHE A 162 -21.87 4.12 30.70
C PHE A 162 -23.38 4.22 30.94
N ALA A 163 -23.89 3.67 32.05
CA ALA A 163 -25.29 3.84 32.45
C ALA A 163 -25.53 5.15 33.22
N ALA A 164 -24.48 5.81 33.74
CA ALA A 164 -24.61 7.04 34.52
C ALA A 164 -24.52 8.31 33.65
N GLU A 165 -23.97 8.21 32.44
CA GLU A 165 -23.76 9.36 31.54
C GLU A 165 -24.90 9.54 30.51
N ALA A 166 -25.84 8.60 30.46
CA ALA A 166 -27.03 8.68 29.59
C ALA A 166 -28.20 9.47 30.21
N ASP A 167 -28.10 9.90 31.46
CA ASP A 167 -29.19 10.54 32.22
C ASP A 167 -28.97 12.06 32.45
N ASP A 168 -27.95 12.69 31.86
CA ASP A 168 -27.61 14.12 32.10
C ASP A 168 -27.71 15.04 30.87
N HIS A 169 -28.50 14.66 29.85
CA HIS A 169 -28.90 15.56 28.74
C HIS A 169 -30.38 15.42 28.38
#